data_AF-A0A521WNS6-F1
#
_entry.id   AF-A0A521WNS6-F1
#
_cell.length_a   1.000
_cell.length_b   1.000
_cell.length_c   1.000
_cell.angle_alpha   90.00
_cell.angle_beta   90.00
_cell.angle_gamma   90.00
#
_symmetry.space_group_name_H-M   'P 1'
#
loop_
_entity.id
_entity.type
_entity.pdbx_description
1 polymer ?
#
loop_
_entity_poly.entity_id
_entity_poly.type
_entity_poly.pdbx_seq_one_letter_code
_entity_poly.pdbx_strand_id
1 'polypeptide(L)'
;KANEKKRIEIAEAVIKATKADLPKVIVEAELDKMEAQFQDDISRMGIKPEEYLKHIKKTREEMRAEWRNDAQKRATLQIVLHKIAQTEKITADPERAEKEIKAILEHYPDADLNRVRNYVESMLVNEMVFDLLVGKK
;
A
#
# COMPACT_ATOMS: atom_id res chain seq x y z
N LYS A 1 -19.42 2.27 -2.04
CA LYS A 1 -19.58 3.33 -1.02
C LYS A 1 -19.71 2.80 0.41
N ALA A 2 -20.70 1.95 0.77
CA ALA A 2 -20.82 1.44 2.15
C ALA A 2 -19.63 0.57 2.64
N ASN A 3 -19.07 -0.27 1.75
CA ASN A 3 -17.96 -1.15 2.10
C ASN A 3 -16.62 -0.40 2.26
N GLU A 4 -16.44 0.70 1.53
CA GLU A 4 -15.21 1.51 1.61
C GLU A 4 -15.11 2.21 2.96
N LYS A 5 -16.24 2.77 3.44
CA LYS A 5 -16.33 3.33 4.78
C LYS A 5 -16.04 2.29 5.86
N LYS A 6 -16.61 1.08 5.76
CA LYS A 6 -16.32 -0.02 6.69
C LYS A 6 -14.86 -0.44 6.68
N ARG A 7 -14.22 -0.52 5.49
CA ARG A 7 -12.79 -0.85 5.37
C ARG A 7 -11.92 0.18 6.09
N ILE A 8 -12.24 1.47 5.97
CA ILE A 8 -11.55 2.55 6.68
C ILE A 8 -11.72 2.40 8.19
N GLU A 9 -12.95 2.19 8.67
CA GLU A 9 -13.26 2.01 10.10
C GLU A 9 -12.52 0.80 10.69
N ILE A 10 -12.50 -0.32 9.96
CA ILE A 10 -11.77 -1.54 10.35
C ILE A 10 -10.26 -1.26 10.40
N ALA A 11 -9.70 -0.61 9.37
CA ALA A 11 -8.29 -0.28 9.35
C ALA A 11 -7.89 0.60 10.55
N GLU A 12 -8.68 1.63 10.85
CA GLU A 12 -8.45 2.47 12.02
C GLU A 12 -8.57 1.70 13.34
N ALA A 13 -9.57 0.82 13.46
CA ALA A 13 -9.77 0.00 14.65
C ALA A 13 -8.58 -0.96 14.87
N VAL A 14 -8.12 -1.61 13.80
CA VAL A 14 -6.95 -2.49 13.80
C VAL A 14 -5.69 -1.72 14.22
N ILE A 15 -5.46 -0.55 13.64
CA ILE A 15 -4.31 0.30 14.00
C ILE A 15 -4.39 0.73 15.47
N LYS A 16 -5.57 1.14 15.97
CA LYS A 16 -5.76 1.55 17.38
C LYS A 16 -5.58 0.39 18.36
N ALA A 17 -6.03 -0.80 17.99
CA ALA A 17 -5.87 -2.01 18.81
C ALA A 17 -4.41 -2.51 18.82
N THR A 18 -3.64 -2.17 17.79
CA THR A 18 -2.27 -2.63 17.62
C THR A 18 -1.28 -1.59 18.13
N LYS A 19 -0.78 -1.78 19.36
CA LYS A 19 0.40 -1.06 19.85
C LYS A 19 1.66 -1.76 19.35
N ALA A 20 2.06 -1.46 18.11
CA ALA A 20 3.32 -1.93 17.55
C ALA A 20 4.32 -0.78 17.52
N ASP A 21 5.39 -0.90 18.32
CA ASP A 21 6.59 -0.09 18.15
C ASP A 21 7.33 -0.59 16.90
N LEU A 22 6.98 0.01 15.76
CA LEU A 22 7.60 -0.29 14.48
C LEU A 22 9.07 0.13 14.50
N PRO A 23 9.99 -0.76 14.12
CA PRO A 23 11.38 -0.38 13.86
C PRO A 23 11.44 0.75 12.83
N LYS A 24 12.33 1.73 13.05
CA LYS A 24 12.49 2.89 12.16
C LYS A 24 12.67 2.47 10.70
N VAL A 25 13.42 1.39 10.44
CA VAL A 25 13.66 0.86 9.10
C VAL A 25 12.37 0.51 8.35
N ILE A 26 11.33 0.03 9.05
CA ILE A 26 10.04 -0.29 8.42
C ILE A 26 9.29 0.99 8.05
N VAL A 27 9.31 1.99 8.95
CA VAL A 27 8.68 3.29 8.70
C VAL A 27 9.37 4.03 7.54
N GLU A 28 10.71 4.00 7.49
CA GLU A 28 11.47 4.60 6.39
C GLU A 28 11.20 3.90 5.05
N ALA A 29 11.11 2.56 5.04
CA ALA A 29 10.77 1.81 3.83
C ALA A 29 9.36 2.16 3.31
N GLU A 30 8.39 2.38 4.20
CA GLU A 30 7.05 2.83 3.82
C GLU A 30 7.05 4.29 3.33
N LEU A 31 7.85 5.16 3.96
CA LEU A 31 8.05 6.53 3.48
C LEU A 31 8.66 6.56 2.07
N ASP A 32 9.64 5.70 1.78
CA ASP A 32 10.26 5.60 0.46
C ASP A 32 9.24 5.16 -0.60
N LYS A 33 8.35 4.21 -0.28
CA LYS A 33 7.25 3.83 -1.17
C LYS A 33 6.25 4.96 -1.39
N MET A 34 5.85 5.66 -0.33
CA MET A 34 4.94 6.80 -0.42
C MET A 34 5.54 7.91 -1.28
N GLU A 35 6.84 8.14 -1.14
CA GLU A 35 7.57 9.11 -1.93
C GLU A 35 7.67 8.71 -3.40
N ALA A 36 8.02 7.45 -3.70
CA ALA A 36 8.06 6.95 -5.08
C ALA A 36 6.69 7.07 -5.75
N GLN A 37 5.63 6.67 -5.06
CA GLN A 37 4.25 6.81 -5.55
C GLN A 37 3.91 8.28 -5.84
N PHE A 38 4.27 9.18 -4.94
CA PHE A 38 4.08 10.61 -5.13
C PHE A 38 4.86 11.14 -6.35
N GLN A 39 6.12 10.75 -6.52
CA GLN A 39 6.92 11.15 -7.69
C GLN A 39 6.30 10.64 -8.99
N ASP A 40 5.81 9.41 -9.01
CA ASP A 40 5.11 8.83 -10.15
C ASP A 40 3.81 9.56 -10.46
N ASP A 41 3.01 9.89 -9.45
CA ASP A 41 1.76 10.65 -9.59
C ASP A 41 2.02 12.05 -10.17
N ILE A 42 3.01 12.76 -9.66
CA ILE A 42 3.40 14.09 -10.16
C ILE A 42 3.96 14.00 -11.59
N SER A 43 4.77 12.99 -11.88
CA SER A 43 5.30 12.75 -13.23
C SER A 43 4.20 12.42 -14.23
N ARG A 44 3.17 11.67 -13.83
CA ARG A 44 1.97 11.41 -14.65
C ARG A 44 1.16 12.67 -14.95
N MET A 45 1.20 13.66 -14.07
CA MET A 45 0.61 14.99 -14.32
C MET A 45 1.47 15.86 -15.26
N GLY A 46 2.63 15.38 -15.70
CA GLY A 46 3.57 16.12 -16.54
C GLY A 46 4.38 17.18 -15.78
N ILE A 47 4.40 17.11 -14.45
CA ILE A 47 5.14 18.04 -13.59
C ILE A 47 6.37 17.31 -13.05
N LYS A 48 7.49 18.01 -12.87
CA LYS A 48 8.65 17.43 -12.18
C LYS A 48 8.45 17.48 -10.66
N PRO A 49 8.75 16.40 -9.90
CA PRO A 49 8.61 16.40 -8.45
C PRO A 49 9.29 17.59 -7.76
N GLU A 50 10.46 18.00 -8.24
CA GLU A 50 11.22 19.12 -7.70
C GLU A 50 10.51 20.47 -7.93
N GLU A 51 9.85 20.62 -9.07
CA GLU A 51 9.06 21.82 -9.40
C GLU A 51 7.80 21.89 -8.54
N TYR A 52 7.15 20.76 -8.30
CA TYR A 52 6.02 20.68 -7.40
C TYR A 52 6.40 21.06 -5.97
N LEU A 53 7.50 20.50 -5.44
CA LEU A 53 8.00 20.83 -4.11
C LEU A 53 8.33 22.33 -3.97
N LYS A 54 8.93 22.94 -5.00
CA LYS A 54 9.14 24.39 -5.06
C LYS A 54 7.83 25.17 -5.05
N HIS A 55 6.82 24.72 -5.78
CA HIS A 55 5.52 25.37 -5.87
C HIS A 55 4.81 25.41 -4.51
N ILE A 56 4.82 24.28 -3.79
CA ILE A 56 4.23 24.19 -2.44
C ILE A 56 5.16 24.73 -1.34
N LYS A 57 6.37 25.19 -1.70
CA LYS A 57 7.41 25.70 -0.79
C LYS A 57 7.76 24.73 0.33
N LYS A 58 7.82 23.43 0.02
CA LYS A 58 8.24 22.39 0.96
C LYS A 58 9.48 21.68 0.45
N THR A 59 10.31 21.26 1.39
CA THR A 59 11.42 20.34 1.13
C THR A 59 10.93 18.90 1.18
N ARG A 60 11.73 18.00 0.58
CA ARG A 60 11.52 16.55 0.69
C ARG A 60 11.44 16.09 2.15
N GLU A 61 12.28 16.65 3.02
CA GLU A 61 12.34 16.30 4.44
C GLU A 61 11.08 16.71 5.20
N GLU A 62 10.55 17.91 4.94
CA GLU A 62 9.30 18.37 5.52
C GLU A 62 8.12 17.49 5.07
N MET A 63 8.06 17.13 3.79
CA MET A 63 7.05 16.20 3.27
C MET A 63 7.14 14.83 3.95
N ARG A 64 8.36 14.27 4.10
CA ARG A 64 8.56 13.00 4.80
C ARG A 64 8.18 13.09 6.28
N ALA A 65 8.46 14.22 6.93
CA ALA A 65 8.08 14.43 8.33
C ALA A 65 6.56 14.44 8.50
N GLU A 66 5.82 15.09 7.60
CA GLU A 66 4.36 15.09 7.60
C GLU A 66 3.77 13.69 7.35
N TRP A 67 4.38 12.93 6.42
CA TRP A 67 3.94 11.58 6.11
C TRP A 67 4.32 10.54 7.15
N ARG A 68 5.26 10.83 8.07
CA ARG A 68 5.81 9.85 9.00
C ARG A 68 4.74 9.14 9.83
N ASN A 69 3.76 9.88 10.33
CA ASN A 69 2.66 9.31 11.11
C ASN A 69 1.78 8.39 10.25
N ASP A 70 1.51 8.77 9.01
CA ASP A 70 0.69 7.98 8.10
C ASP A 70 1.45 6.76 7.57
N ALA A 71 2.76 6.88 7.31
CA ALA A 71 3.63 5.77 6.99
C ALA A 71 3.66 4.74 8.13
N GLN A 72 3.72 5.19 9.39
CA GLN A 72 3.63 4.30 10.54
C GLN A 72 2.29 3.56 10.58
N LYS A 73 1.17 4.27 10.38
CA LYS A 73 -0.17 3.63 10.32
C LYS A 73 -0.28 2.62 9.18
N ARG A 74 0.21 2.97 7.98
CA ARG A 74 0.21 2.09 6.79
C ARG A 74 1.06 0.85 7.01
N ALA A 75 2.26 1.01 7.56
CA ALA A 75 3.15 -0.09 7.90
C ALA A 75 2.51 -1.02 8.94
N THR A 76 1.91 -0.48 10.01
CA THR A 76 1.17 -1.29 11.00
C THR A 76 0.07 -2.08 10.33
N LEU A 77 -0.75 -1.42 9.51
CA LEU A 77 -1.85 -2.06 8.81
C LEU A 77 -1.36 -3.18 7.90
N GLN A 78 -0.31 -2.96 7.09
CA GLN A 78 0.26 -4.00 6.23
C GLN A 78 0.71 -5.23 7.03
N ILE A 79 1.42 -5.01 8.14
CA ILE A 79 1.91 -6.12 8.98
C ILE A 79 0.73 -6.90 9.57
N VAL A 80 -0.29 -6.20 10.07
CA VAL A 80 -1.46 -6.87 10.66
C VAL A 80 -2.26 -7.63 9.60
N LEU A 81 -2.50 -7.04 8.43
CA LEU A 81 -3.17 -7.72 7.32
C LEU A 81 -2.42 -8.96 6.89
N HIS A 82 -1.09 -8.86 6.76
CA HIS A 82 -0.24 -10.01 6.44
C HIS A 82 -0.32 -11.10 7.52
N LYS A 83 -0.34 -10.71 8.81
CA LYS A 83 -0.49 -11.65 9.91
C LYS A 83 -1.86 -12.34 9.91
N ILE A 84 -2.93 -11.61 9.60
CA ILE A 84 -4.29 -12.17 9.45
C ILE A 84 -4.31 -13.15 8.28
N ALA A 85 -3.75 -12.77 7.13
CA ALA A 85 -3.67 -13.65 5.97
C ALA A 85 -2.95 -14.97 6.28
N GLN A 86 -1.82 -14.92 6.99
CA GLN A 86 -1.10 -16.11 7.43
C GLN A 86 -1.90 -16.97 8.40
N THR A 87 -2.59 -16.34 9.35
CA THR A 87 -3.35 -17.04 10.40
C THR A 87 -4.59 -17.73 9.80
N GLU A 88 -5.28 -17.05 8.90
CA GLU A 88 -6.48 -17.53 8.21
C GLU A 88 -6.14 -18.36 6.94
N LYS A 89 -4.85 -18.51 6.62
CA LYS A 89 -4.33 -19.21 5.44
C LYS A 89 -4.94 -18.70 4.12
N ILE A 90 -5.11 -17.38 4.05
CA ILE A 90 -5.61 -16.68 2.87
C ILE A 90 -4.49 -16.62 1.83
N THR A 91 -4.71 -17.26 0.69
CA THR A 91 -3.79 -17.26 -0.45
C THR A 91 -4.50 -16.70 -1.68
N ALA A 92 -3.80 -15.90 -2.49
CA ALA A 92 -4.35 -15.43 -3.76
C ALA A 92 -4.77 -16.60 -4.65
N ASP A 93 -5.93 -16.46 -5.29
CA ASP A 93 -6.35 -17.39 -6.34
C ASP A 93 -5.34 -17.29 -7.50
N PRO A 94 -4.68 -18.40 -7.89
CA PRO A 94 -3.70 -18.40 -8.97
C PRO A 94 -4.24 -17.90 -10.30
N GLU A 95 -5.50 -18.22 -10.63
CA GLU A 95 -6.11 -17.82 -11.90
C GLU A 95 -6.37 -16.30 -11.93
N ARG A 96 -6.84 -15.76 -10.80
CA ARG A 96 -7.03 -14.32 -10.65
C ARG A 96 -5.69 -13.59 -10.67
N ALA A 97 -4.68 -14.12 -9.96
CA ALA A 97 -3.34 -13.54 -9.94
C ALA A 97 -2.70 -13.49 -11.34
N GLU A 98 -2.75 -14.58 -12.09
CA GLU A 98 -2.22 -14.63 -13.46
C GLU A 98 -2.92 -13.63 -14.39
N LYS A 99 -4.23 -13.46 -14.25
CA LYS A 99 -4.99 -12.48 -15.05
C LYS A 99 -4.52 -11.03 -14.77
N GLU A 100 -4.37 -10.67 -13.50
CA GLU A 100 -3.92 -9.33 -13.11
C GLU A 100 -2.44 -9.10 -13.50
N ILE A 101 -1.57 -10.11 -13.36
CA ILE A 101 -0.17 -10.04 -13.81
C ILE A 101 -0.11 -9.73 -15.31
N LYS A 102 -0.89 -10.45 -16.13
CA LYS A 102 -0.95 -10.20 -17.58
C LYS A 102 -1.44 -8.78 -17.89
N ALA A 103 -2.50 -8.33 -17.23
CA ALA A 103 -3.03 -6.98 -17.43
C ALA A 103 -1.99 -5.89 -17.14
N ILE A 104 -1.16 -6.07 -16.09
CA ILE A 104 -0.06 -5.15 -15.77
C ILE A 104 1.02 -5.20 -16.85
N LEU A 105 1.45 -6.40 -17.27
CA LEU A 105 2.51 -6.55 -18.27
C LEU A 105 2.10 -6.07 -19.67
N GLU A 106 0.80 -6.08 -19.99
CA GLU A 106 0.29 -5.47 -21.23
C GLU A 106 0.50 -3.95 -21.27
N HIS A 107 0.39 -3.28 -20.13
CA HIS A 107 0.59 -1.83 -20.01
C HIS A 107 2.05 -1.47 -19.70
N TYR A 108 2.78 -2.37 -19.04
CA TYR A 108 4.14 -2.19 -18.58
C TYR A 108 5.00 -3.41 -18.96
N PRO A 109 5.31 -3.59 -20.26
CA PRO A 109 6.04 -4.77 -20.75
C PRO A 109 7.47 -4.88 -20.20
N ASP A 110 8.07 -3.75 -19.81
CA ASP A 110 9.42 -3.68 -19.24
C ASP A 110 9.45 -3.92 -17.71
N ALA A 111 8.30 -4.15 -17.08
CA ALA A 111 8.23 -4.39 -15.64
C ALA A 111 8.81 -5.77 -15.28
N ASP A 112 9.57 -5.82 -14.17
CA ASP A 112 10.11 -7.09 -13.66
C ASP A 112 8.99 -8.03 -13.22
N LEU A 113 8.91 -9.20 -13.86
CA LEU A 113 7.84 -10.19 -13.63
C LEU A 113 7.73 -10.61 -12.16
N ASN A 114 8.85 -10.77 -11.45
CA ASN A 114 8.82 -11.18 -10.05
C ASN A 114 8.26 -10.07 -9.17
N ARG A 115 8.60 -8.81 -9.45
CA ARG A 115 8.02 -7.66 -8.76
C ARG A 115 6.52 -7.54 -9.03
N VAL A 116 6.10 -7.70 -10.28
CA VAL A 116 4.68 -7.67 -10.65
C VAL A 116 3.91 -8.77 -9.94
N ARG A 117 4.42 -10.02 -9.94
CA ARG A 117 3.80 -11.14 -9.22
C ARG A 117 3.64 -10.85 -7.72
N ASN A 118 4.73 -10.46 -7.05
CA ASN A 118 4.69 -10.16 -5.61
C ASN A 118 3.71 -9.04 -5.28
N TYR A 119 3.63 -8.02 -6.14
CA TYR A 119 2.68 -6.92 -5.98
C TYR A 119 1.23 -7.39 -6.11
N VAL A 120 0.92 -8.13 -7.18
CA VAL A 120 -0.43 -8.65 -7.43
C VAL A 120 -0.88 -9.60 -6.32
N GLU A 121 -0.01 -10.52 -5.91
CA GLU A 121 -0.32 -11.45 -4.82
C GLU A 121 -0.61 -10.71 -3.52
N SER A 122 0.24 -9.75 -3.13
CA SER A 122 0.00 -8.93 -1.95
C SER A 122 -1.30 -8.13 -2.04
N MET A 123 -1.61 -7.56 -3.22
CA MET A 123 -2.83 -6.81 -3.47
C MET A 123 -4.08 -7.69 -3.28
N LEU A 124 -4.10 -8.86 -3.93
CA LEU A 124 -5.22 -9.80 -3.85
C LEU A 124 -5.43 -10.34 -2.44
N VAL A 125 -4.35 -10.72 -1.76
CA VAL A 125 -4.43 -11.18 -0.37
C VAL A 125 -4.99 -10.08 0.54
N ASN A 126 -4.50 -8.85 0.41
CA ASN A 126 -5.02 -7.73 1.21
C ASN A 126 -6.51 -7.49 0.95
N GLU A 127 -6.96 -7.57 -0.31
CA GLU A 127 -8.37 -7.44 -0.67
C GLU A 127 -9.24 -8.52 0.01
N MET A 128 -8.80 -9.79 -0.03
CA MET A 128 -9.53 -10.90 0.59
C MET A 128 -9.57 -10.79 2.11
N VAL A 129 -8.48 -10.34 2.75
CA VAL A 129 -8.46 -10.07 4.20
C VAL A 129 -9.49 -9.00 4.54
N PHE A 130 -9.57 -7.91 3.77
CA PHE A 130 -10.59 -6.89 4.00
C PHE A 130 -12.01 -7.41 3.79
N ASP A 131 -12.24 -8.26 2.79
CA ASP A 131 -13.55 -8.85 2.56
C ASP A 131 -13.97 -9.77 3.71
N LEU A 132 -13.04 -10.57 4.25
CA LEU A 132 -13.24 -11.36 5.46
C LEU A 132 -13.63 -10.46 6.65
N LEU A 133 -12.87 -9.38 6.90
CA LEU A 133 -13.11 -8.47 8.01
C LEU A 133 -14.42 -7.68 7.89
N VAL A 134 -14.87 -7.39 6.65
CA VAL A 134 -16.17 -6.76 6.38
C VAL A 134 -17.34 -7.76 6.51
N GLY A 135 -17.04 -9.06 6.64
CA GLY A 135 -18.03 -10.13 6.76
C GLY A 135 -18.62 -10.58 5.43
N LYS A 136 -17.93 -10.31 4.31
CA LYS A 136 -18.24 -10.97 3.04
C LYS A 136 -17.70 -12.40 3.13
N LYS A 137 -18.60 -13.35 3.33
CA LYS A 137 -18.34 -14.76 3.02
C LYS A 137 -18.45 -14.99 1.52
#